data_AF-A0A383ALW2-F1
#
_entry.id   AF-A0A383ALW2-F1
#
_cell.length_a   1.000
_cell.length_b   1.000
_cell.length_c   1.000
_cell.angle_alpha   90.00
_cell.angle_beta   90.00
_cell.angle_gamma   90.00
#
_symmetry.space_group_name_H-M   'P 1'
#
loop_
_entity.id
_entity.type
_entity.pdbx_description
1 polymer ?
#
loop_
_entity_poly.entity_id
_entity_poly.type
_entity_poly.pdbx_seq_one_letter_code
_entity_poly.pdbx_strand_id
1 'polypeptide(L)' 'MVIWNVSPALHTPLMSVTNAISSIIVIGALIQISSADKVIMWMAICTLLITSINIAGGFAVTRRMLEMFRR' A
#
# COMPACT_ATOMS: atom_id res chain seq x y z
N MET A 1 1.31 -0.19 22.27
CA MET A 1 1.54 -1.36 21.39
C MET A 1 0.20 -1.74 20.73
N VAL A 2 -0.19 -1.09 19.63
CA VAL A 2 -1.53 -1.28 19.02
C VAL A 2 -1.66 -2.64 18.29
N ILE A 3 -0.53 -3.17 17.81
CA ILE A 3 -0.43 -4.44 17.06
C ILE A 3 -0.61 -5.71 17.91
N TRP A 4 -0.51 -5.59 19.24
CA TRP A 4 -0.52 -6.76 20.15
C TRP A 4 -1.91 -7.11 20.65
N ASN A 5 -2.89 -6.23 20.47
CA ASN A 5 -4.30 -6.45 20.81
C ASN A 5 -5.12 -6.91 19.59
N VAL A 6 -4.49 -7.56 18.61
CA VAL A 6 -5.17 -8.06 17.41
C VAL A 6 -5.51 -9.54 17.62
N SER A 7 -6.74 -9.94 17.29
CA SER A 7 -7.15 -11.36 17.34
C SER A 7 -6.19 -12.22 16.50
N PRO A 8 -5.74 -13.40 16.98
CA PRO A 8 -4.80 -14.25 16.25
C PRO A 8 -5.23 -14.57 14.81
N ALA A 9 -6.54 -14.69 14.57
CA ALA A 9 -7.09 -14.95 13.25
C ALA A 9 -6.89 -13.79 12.25
N LEU A 10 -6.60 -12.58 12.75
CA LEU A 10 -6.43 -11.37 11.96
C LEU A 10 -4.97 -11.05 11.61
N HIS A 11 -3.97 -11.85 12.02
CA HIS A 11 -2.57 -11.53 11.68
C HIS A 11 -2.28 -11.52 10.17
N THR A 12 -2.86 -12.43 9.40
CA THR A 12 -2.72 -12.46 7.94
C THR A 12 -3.38 -11.25 7.26
N PRO A 13 -4.66 -10.90 7.55
CA PRO A 13 -5.24 -9.68 6.99
C PRO A 13 -4.53 -8.41 7.50
N LEU A 14 -4.02 -8.41 8.73
CA LEU A 14 -3.22 -7.29 9.25
C LEU A 14 -1.93 -7.10 8.44
N MET A 15 -1.23 -8.17 8.10
CA MET A 15 -0.05 -8.13 7.22
C MET A 15 -0.41 -7.59 5.83
N SER A 16 -1.57 -8.00 5.27
CA SER A 16 -2.04 -7.49 3.98
C SER A 16 -2.35 -5.98 4.03
N VAL A 17 -2.97 -5.50 5.12
CA VAL A 17 -3.23 -4.06 5.35
C VAL A 17 -1.92 -3.29 5.46
N THR A 18 -0.96 -3.75 6.24
CA THR A 18 0.31 -3.03 6.42
C THR A 18 1.11 -2.98 5.12
N ASN A 19 1.01 -4.01 4.27
CA ASN A 19 1.55 -3.96 2.91
C ASN A 19 0.87 -2.87 2.06
N ALA A 20 -0.46 -2.81 2.04
CA ALA A 20 -1.19 -1.76 1.32
C ALA A 20 -0.83 -0.35 1.84
N ILE A 21 -0.66 -0.17 3.15
CA ILE A 21 -0.29 1.11 3.78
C ILE A 21 1.16 1.50 3.50
N SER A 22 2.07 0.54 3.34
CA SER A 22 3.48 0.81 3.00
C SER A 22 3.63 1.62 1.71
N SER A 23 2.62 1.59 0.85
CA SER A 23 2.48 2.42 -0.34
C SER A 23 2.36 3.93 -0.08
N ILE A 24 2.48 4.39 1.17
CA ILE A 24 2.63 5.81 1.51
C ILE A 24 3.80 6.50 0.78
N ILE A 25 4.75 5.70 0.28
CA ILE A 25 5.83 6.16 -0.61
C ILE A 25 5.32 6.90 -1.87
N VAL A 26 4.05 6.73 -2.26
CA VAL A 26 3.42 7.48 -3.36
C VAL A 26 3.51 9.00 -3.14
N ILE A 27 3.53 9.46 -1.89
CA ILE A 27 3.69 10.89 -1.57
C ILE A 27 5.04 11.40 -2.08
N GLY A 28 6.11 10.62 -1.91
CA GLY A 28 7.43 10.99 -2.42
C GLY A 28 7.45 11.07 -3.96
N ALA A 29 6.78 10.15 -4.64
CA ALA A 29 6.64 10.19 -6.09
C ALA A 29 5.85 11.41 -6.57
N LEU A 30 4.76 11.78 -5.88
CA LEU A 30 3.95 12.95 -6.19
C LEU A 30 4.72 14.26 -6.06
N ILE A 31 5.62 14.37 -5.07
CA ILE A 31 6.47 15.55 -4.91
C ILE A 31 7.48 15.66 -6.06
N GLN A 32 7.98 14.54 -6.56
CA GLN A 32 9.07 14.50 -7.55
C GLN A 32 8.60 14.46 -9.01
N ILE A 33 7.28 14.33 -9.25
CA ILE A 33 6.70 14.26 -10.60
C ILE A 33 7.01 15.50 -11.45
N SER A 34 7.18 16.66 -10.81
CA SER A 34 7.50 17.93 -11.47
C SER A 34 9.00 18.30 -11.38
N SER A 35 9.88 17.34 -11.11
CA SER A 35 11.32 17.57 -11.06
C SER A 35 11.86 18.03 -12.42
N ALA A 36 12.79 18.99 -12.41
CA ALA A 36 13.47 19.46 -13.62
C ALA A 36 14.42 18.41 -14.19
N ASP A 37 14.90 17.49 -13.35
CA ASP A 37 15.71 16.35 -13.79
C ASP A 37 14.80 15.27 -14.39
N LYS A 38 15.01 14.99 -15.69
CA LYS A 38 14.23 13.99 -16.43
C LYS A 38 14.37 12.58 -15.86
N VAL A 39 15.54 12.23 -15.31
CA VAL A 39 15.74 10.91 -14.70
C VAL A 39 14.86 10.77 -13.46
N ILE A 40 14.86 11.80 -12.60
CA ILE A 40 14.02 11.84 -11.40
C ILE A 40 12.54 11.81 -11.77
N MET A 41 12.12 12.59 -12.77
CA MET A 41 10.74 12.60 -13.26
C MET A 41 10.28 11.21 -13.73
N TRP A 42 11.10 10.52 -14.54
CA TRP A 42 10.76 9.17 -15.00
C TRP A 42 10.71 8.15 -13.86
N MET A 43 11.64 8.23 -12.91
CA MET A 43 11.58 7.40 -11.70
C MET A 43 10.31 7.68 -10.90
N ALA A 44 9.92 8.94 -10.73
CA ALA A 44 8.69 9.31 -10.03
C ALA A 44 7.45 8.71 -10.71
N ILE A 45 7.35 8.80 -12.04
CA ILE A 45 6.26 8.18 -12.81
C ILE A 45 6.21 6.66 -12.60
N CYS A 46 7.37 5.98 -12.70
CA CYS A 46 7.46 4.54 -12.48
C CYS A 46 7.07 4.15 -11.04
N THR A 47 7.56 4.89 -10.05
CA THR A 47 7.18 4.69 -8.63
C THR A 47 5.68 4.89 -8.45
N LEU A 48 5.08 5.92 -9.05
CA LEU A 48 3.65 6.19 -8.95
C LEU A 48 2.82 5.02 -9.50
N LEU A 49 3.23 4.48 -10.66
CA LEU A 49 2.60 3.30 -11.26
C LEU A 49 2.67 2.07 -10.35
N ILE A 50 3.87 1.68 -9.91
CA ILE A 50 4.06 0.50 -9.06
C ILE A 50 3.29 0.63 -7.75
N THR A 51 3.35 1.82 -7.14
CA THR A 51 2.69 2.08 -5.87
C THR A 51 1.17 2.07 -6.02
N SER A 52 0.63 2.57 -7.13
CA SER A 52 -0.82 2.49 -7.41
C SER A 52 -1.33 1.05 -7.49
N ILE A 53 -0.54 0.15 -8.08
CA ILE A 53 -0.86 -1.28 -8.16
C ILE A 53 -0.86 -1.90 -6.76
N ASN A 54 0.13 -1.59 -5.92
CA ASN A 54 0.20 -2.10 -4.55
C ASN A 54 -0.99 -1.60 -3.70
N ILE A 55 -1.36 -0.32 -3.80
CA ILE A 55 -2.56 0.23 -3.13
C ILE A 55 -3.81 -0.54 -3.56
N ALA A 56 -4.08 -0.59 -4.86
CA ALA A 56 -5.29 -1.20 -5.38
C ALA A 56 -5.36 -2.70 -5.04
N GLY A 57 -4.29 -3.45 -5.29
CA GLY A 57 -4.20 -4.88 -5.00
C GLY A 57 -4.24 -5.20 -3.51
N GLY A 58 -3.48 -4.45 -2.71
CA GLY A 58 -3.38 -4.65 -1.26
C GLY A 58 -4.71 -4.43 -0.56
N PHE A 59 -5.45 -3.36 -0.89
CA PHE A 59 -6.78 -3.13 -0.32
C PHE A 59 -7.83 -4.12 -0.86
N ALA A 60 -7.78 -4.48 -2.15
CA ALA A 60 -8.71 -5.45 -2.71
C ALA A 60 -8.58 -6.85 -2.07
N VAL A 61 -7.34 -7.33 -1.90
CA VAL A 61 -7.07 -8.62 -1.23
C VAL A 61 -7.47 -8.56 0.23
N THR A 62 -7.10 -7.49 0.95
CA THR A 62 -7.50 -7.30 2.35
C THR A 62 -9.02 -7.37 2.50
N ARG A 63 -9.78 -6.68 1.64
CA ARG A 63 -11.24 -6.69 1.68
C ARG A 63 -11.78 -8.12 1.53
N ARG A 64 -11.27 -8.89 0.56
CA ARG A 64 -11.63 -10.30 0.37
C ARG A 64 -11.31 -11.14 1.61
N MET A 65 -10.17 -10.90 2.26
CA MET A 65 -9.80 -11.60 3.50
C MET A 65 -10.77 -11.28 4.65
N LEU A 66 -11.13 -10.01 4.83
CA LEU A 66 -12.06 -9.58 5.88
C LEU A 66 -13.49 -10.07 5.63
N GLU A 67 -13.91 -10.19 4.36
CA GLU A 67 -15.20 -10.78 4.01
C GLU A 67 -15.34 -12.24 4.43
N MET A 68 -14.25 -13.01 4.51
CA MET A 68 -14.28 -14.39 5.01
C MET A 68 -14.61 -14.51 6.50
N PHE A 69 -14.46 -13.42 7.27
CA PHE A 69 -14.82 -13.35 8.70
C PHE A 69 -16.25 -12.87 8.93
N ARG A 70 -16.93 -12.35 7.90
CA ARG A 70 -18.35 -11.96 7.98
C ARG A 70 -19.20 -13.18 7.72
N ARG A 71 -19.42 -13.97 8.78
CA ARG A 71 -20.53 -14.91 8.90
C ARG A 71 -21.49 -14.40 9.97
#